data_AF-A0A225UUS9-F1
#
_entry.id   AF-A0A225UUS9-F1
#
_cell.length_a   1.000
_cell.length_b   1.000
_cell.length_c   1.000
_cell.angle_alpha   90.00
_cell.angle_beta   90.00
_cell.angle_gamma   90.00
#
_symmetry.space_group_name_H-M   'P 1'
#
loop_
_entity.id
_entity.type
_entity.pdbx_description
1 polymer ?
#
loop_
_entity_poly.entity_id
_entity_poly.type
_entity_poly.pdbx_seq_one_letter_code
_entity_poly.pdbx_strand_id
1 'polypeptide(L)'
;MAVHNAASSEFNSNMSSVRESVEWGFGRVKDLWEFMNWDKKQRVRQSPVGLNFYVAILLFNCHTCLQPVGNQISMYFGLMPPTLDTYLCAN
;
A
#
# COMPACT_ATOMS: atom_id res chain seq x y z
N MET A 1 -5.00 -19.42 28.28
CA MET A 1 -4.37 -20.43 27.41
C MET A 1 -5.01 -20.33 26.04
N ALA A 2 -4.36 -19.67 25.09
CA ALA A 2 -4.83 -19.69 23.71
C ALA A 2 -4.62 -21.11 23.16
N VAL A 3 -5.70 -21.73 22.70
CA VAL A 3 -5.65 -22.99 21.97
C VAL A 3 -4.97 -22.70 20.64
N HIS A 4 -3.64 -22.84 20.60
CA HIS A 4 -2.86 -22.70 19.38
C HIS A 4 -2.89 -24.05 18.64
N ASN A 5 -3.82 -24.19 17.69
CA ASN A 5 -3.72 -25.24 16.69
C ASN A 5 -2.53 -24.93 15.78
N ALA A 6 -1.68 -25.92 15.48
CA ALA A 6 -0.50 -25.77 14.63
C ALA A 6 -0.84 -25.15 13.25
N ALA A 7 -2.01 -25.52 12.71
CA ALA A 7 -2.56 -24.94 11.46
C ALA A 7 -2.80 -23.42 11.55
N SER A 8 -3.20 -22.90 12.72
CA SER A 8 -3.39 -21.47 12.94
C SER A 8 -2.05 -20.71 13.03
N SER A 9 -0.99 -21.36 13.51
CA SER A 9 0.34 -20.74 13.59
C SER A 9 0.99 -20.58 12.23
N GLU A 10 0.95 -21.61 11.39
CA GLU A 10 1.47 -21.56 10.03
C GLU A 10 0.68 -20.57 9.17
N PHE A 11 -0.66 -20.58 9.29
CA PHE A 11 -1.51 -19.59 8.64
C PHE A 11 -1.15 -18.16 9.04
N ASN A 12 -0.99 -17.88 10.33
CA ASN A 12 -0.61 -16.55 10.81
C ASN A 12 0.78 -16.12 10.32
N SER A 13 1.73 -17.07 10.27
CA SER A 13 3.08 -16.81 9.75
C SER A 13 3.05 -16.48 8.25
N ASN A 14 2.20 -17.16 7.47
CA ASN A 14 2.06 -16.88 6.05
C ASN A 14 1.34 -15.55 5.77
N MET A 15 0.37 -15.19 6.63
CA MET A 15 -0.40 -13.95 6.48
C MET A 15 0.33 -12.71 7.00
N SER A 16 1.31 -12.86 7.90
CA SER A 16 2.02 -11.71 8.49
C SER A 16 2.81 -10.92 7.46
N SER A 17 3.53 -11.60 6.54
CA SER A 17 4.32 -10.97 5.48
C SER A 17 3.46 -10.10 4.55
N VAL A 18 2.28 -10.61 4.16
CA VAL A 18 1.31 -9.87 3.34
C VAL A 18 0.79 -8.66 4.11
N ARG A 19 0.44 -8.83 5.38
CA ARG A 19 -0.07 -7.74 6.22
C ARG A 19 0.97 -6.63 6.41
N GLU A 20 2.21 -6.98 6.70
CA GLU A 20 3.31 -6.03 6.84
C GLU A 20 3.52 -5.21 5.57
N SER A 21 3.47 -5.85 4.40
CA SER A 21 3.59 -5.15 3.12
C SER A 21 2.48 -4.12 2.88
N VAL A 22 1.25 -4.44 3.32
CA VAL A 22 0.10 -3.54 3.26
C VAL A 22 0.29 -2.36 4.22
N GLU A 23 0.76 -2.61 5.44
CA GLU A 23 1.03 -1.57 6.43
C GLU A 23 2.13 -0.61 5.94
N TRP A 24 3.20 -1.12 5.31
CA TRP A 24 4.22 -0.27 4.68
C TRP A 24 3.65 0.58 3.55
N GLY A 25 2.72 0.04 2.75
CA GLY A 25 2.03 0.78 1.70
C GLY A 25 1.25 1.96 2.26
N PHE A 26 0.45 1.72 3.31
CA PHE A 26 -0.28 2.80 3.99
C PHE A 26 0.65 3.86 4.59
N GLY A 27 1.76 3.44 5.21
CA GLY A 27 2.77 4.35 5.74
C GLY A 27 3.30 5.26 4.63
N ARG A 28 3.75 4.67 3.51
CA ARG A 28 4.36 5.43 2.43
C ARG A 28 3.39 6.37 1.70
N VAL A 29 2.12 5.98 1.58
CA VAL A 29 1.06 6.84 1.02
C VAL A 29 0.87 8.08 1.90
N LYS A 30 0.90 7.93 3.24
CA LYS A 30 0.80 9.07 4.16
C LYS A 30 2.05 9.95 4.13
N ASP A 31 3.22 9.36 3.98
CA ASP A 31 4.50 10.09 3.91
C ASP A 31 4.61 10.93 2.63
N LEU A 32 4.18 10.37 1.49
CA LEU A 32 4.18 11.09 0.21
C LEU A 32 3.06 12.13 0.14
N TRP A 33 1.89 11.80 0.70
CA TRP A 33 0.68 12.60 0.59
C TRP A 33 0.15 12.99 1.97
N GLU A 34 0.78 13.98 2.60
CA GLU A 34 0.42 14.43 3.96
C GLU A 34 -1.08 14.79 4.11
N PHE A 35 -1.71 15.26 3.03
CA PHE A 35 -3.16 15.52 2.98
C PHE A 35 -4.02 14.30 3.33
N MET A 36 -3.53 13.08 3.07
CA MET A 36 -4.20 11.84 3.44
C MET A 36 -4.15 11.56 4.96
N ASN A 37 -3.17 12.13 5.66
CA ASN A 37 -3.04 12.02 7.11
C ASN A 37 -3.83 13.12 7.86
N TRP A 38 -4.37 14.10 7.13
CA TRP A 38 -5.12 15.20 7.73
C TRP A 38 -6.57 14.80 8.06
N ASP A 39 -6.74 14.09 9.17
CA ASP A 39 -8.02 13.61 9.72
C ASP A 39 -9.11 14.70 9.85
N LYS A 40 -8.75 15.95 10.17
CA LYS A 40 -9.70 17.07 10.25
C LYS A 40 -10.28 17.44 8.88
N LYS A 41 -9.62 17.09 7.78
CA LYS A 41 -10.03 17.36 6.39
C LYS A 41 -10.47 16.10 5.65
N GLN A 42 -9.95 14.91 5.99
CA GLN A 42 -10.37 13.61 5.45
C GLN A 42 -11.51 13.01 6.30
N ARG A 43 -12.69 13.62 6.22
CA ARG A 43 -13.86 13.21 7.00
C ARG A 43 -14.96 12.66 6.12
N VAL A 44 -15.44 11.46 6.46
CA VAL A 44 -16.56 10.82 5.78
C VAL A 44 -17.79 11.75 5.81
N ARG A 45 -18.45 11.90 4.66
CA ARG A 45 -19.57 12.85 4.41
C ARG A 45 -19.21 14.35 4.40
N GLN A 46 -17.94 14.72 4.60
CA GLN A 46 -17.49 16.12 4.54
C GLN A 46 -16.40 16.34 3.48
N SER A 47 -15.74 15.27 3.05
CA SER A 47 -14.83 15.26 1.92
C SER A 47 -14.91 13.93 1.19
N PRO A 48 -14.45 13.86 -0.07
CA PRO A 48 -14.48 12.64 -0.85
C PRO A 48 -13.31 11.72 -0.45
N VAL A 49 -13.30 11.23 0.79
CA VAL A 49 -12.21 10.44 1.39
C VAL A 49 -11.81 9.26 0.52
N GLY A 50 -12.79 8.51 0.01
CA GLY A 50 -12.54 7.37 -0.88
C GLY A 50 -11.85 7.78 -2.19
N LEU A 51 -12.34 8.84 -2.85
CA LEU A 51 -11.74 9.35 -4.09
C LEU A 51 -10.30 9.85 -3.85
N ASN A 52 -10.09 10.61 -2.79
CA ASN A 52 -8.76 11.09 -2.42
C ASN A 52 -7.80 9.93 -2.19
N PHE A 53 -8.25 8.87 -1.51
CA PHE A 53 -7.46 7.67 -1.32
C PHE A 53 -7.13 6.98 -2.66
N TYR A 54 -8.10 6.80 -3.54
CA TYR A 54 -7.85 6.20 -4.87
C TYR A 54 -6.83 7.01 -5.69
N VAL A 55 -6.97 8.34 -5.71
CA VAL A 55 -6.02 9.23 -6.40
C VAL A 55 -4.63 9.11 -5.75
N ALA A 56 -4.54 9.11 -4.42
CA ALA A 56 -3.28 8.96 -3.70
C ALA A 56 -2.58 7.62 -4.01
N ILE A 57 -3.34 6.52 -4.09
CA ILE A 57 -2.83 5.20 -4.48
C ILE A 57 -2.37 5.18 -5.94
N LEU A 58 -3.16 5.75 -6.86
CA LEU A 58 -2.77 5.87 -8.26
C LEU A 58 -1.44 6.60 -8.40
N LEU A 59 -1.31 7.77 -7.77
CA LEU A 59 -0.08 8.56 -7.77
C LEU A 59 1.07 7.84 -7.07
N PHE A 60 0.82 7.11 -5.99
CA PHE A 60 1.82 6.28 -5.31
C PHE A 60 2.36 5.17 -6.21
N ASN A 61 1.50 4.50 -6.99
CA ASN A 61 1.92 3.47 -7.94
C ASN A 61 2.71 4.09 -9.09
N CYS A 62 2.28 5.24 -9.63
CA CYS A 62 3.06 5.99 -10.62
C CYS A 62 4.43 6.39 -10.08
N HIS A 63 4.49 6.92 -8.85
CA HIS A 63 5.73 7.26 -8.17
C HIS A 63 6.64 6.04 -8.03
N THR A 64 6.08 4.88 -7.68
CA THR A 64 6.84 3.61 -7.59
C THR A 64 7.40 3.20 -8.94
N CYS A 65 6.64 3.33 -10.05
CA CYS A 65 7.12 3.05 -11.40
C CYS A 65 8.27 3.95 -11.84
N LEU A 66 8.32 5.18 -11.32
CA LEU A 66 9.39 6.15 -11.60
C LEU A 66 10.65 5.95 -10.76
N GLN A 67 10.62 5.09 -9.73
CA GLN A 67 11.80 4.79 -8.92
C GLN A 67 12.68 3.75 -9.61
N PRO A 68 14.02 3.92 -9.64
CA PRO A 68 14.93 2.99 -10.32
C PRO A 68 14.81 1.52 -9.87
N VAL A 69 14.43 1.30 -8.61
CA VAL A 69 14.31 -0.03 -7.98
C VAL A 69 12.93 -0.26 -7.33
N GLY A 70 11.96 0.61 -7.62
CA GLY A 70 10.65 0.58 -6.94
C GLY A 70 10.70 1.10 -5.50
N ASN A 71 9.99 0.40 -4.60
CA ASN A 71 9.87 0.77 -3.20
C ASN A 71 10.19 -0.40 -2.26
N GLN A 72 10.08 -0.20 -0.94
CA GLN A 72 10.34 -1.24 0.06
C GLN A 72 9.54 -2.53 -0.19
N ILE A 73 8.29 -2.43 -0.66
CA ILE A 73 7.42 -3.56 -0.97
C ILE A 73 7.95 -4.30 -2.20
N SER A 74 8.30 -3.56 -3.26
CA SER A 74 8.94 -4.11 -4.47
C SER A 74 10.20 -4.91 -4.11
N MET A 75 11.05 -4.35 -3.25
CA MET A 75 12.28 -5.01 -2.81
C MET A 75 12.00 -6.25 -1.96
N TYR A 76 11.04 -6.17 -1.03
CA TYR A 76 10.69 -7.29 -0.14
C TYR A 76 10.21 -8.52 -0.92
N PHE A 77 9.41 -8.32 -1.97
CA PHE A 77 8.92 -9.41 -2.81
C PHE A 77 9.83 -9.74 -4.00
N GLY A 78 10.92 -8.99 -4.22
CA GLY A 78 11.79 -9.16 -5.38
C GLY A 78 11.09 -8.87 -6.71
N LEU A 79 10.11 -7.95 -6.72
CA LEU A 79 9.31 -7.61 -7.88
C LEU A 79 9.64 -6.18 -8.35
N MET A 80 10.23 -6.07 -9.54
CA MET A 80 10.47 -4.77 -10.17
C MET A 80 9.15 -4.13 -10.61
N PRO A 81 8.96 -2.82 -10.38
CA PRO A 81 7.79 -2.14 -10.90
C PRO A 81 7.83 -2.08 -12.43
N PRO A 82 6.67 -2.05 -13.10
CA PRO A 82 6.61 -1.81 -14.53
C PRO A 82 7.04 -0.36 -14.86
N THR A 83 7.21 -0.06 -16.15
CA THR A 83 7.33 1.34 -16.58
C THR A 83 6.04 2.10 -16.33
N LEU A 84 6.13 3.42 -16.19
CA LEU A 84 4.96 4.28 -15.99
C LEU A 84 3.93 4.11 -17.12
N ASP A 85 4.38 4.06 -18.38
CA ASP A 85 3.51 3.85 -19.54
C ASP A 85 2.79 2.50 -19.48
N THR A 86 3.49 1.44 -19.12
CA THR A 86 2.89 0.11 -18.98
C THR A 86 1.81 0.12 -17.88
N TYR A 87 2.06 0.80 -16.76
CA TYR A 87 1.12 0.89 -15.66
C TYR A 87 -0.14 1.68 -16.01
N LEU A 88 0.00 2.81 -16.73
CA LEU A 88 -1.13 3.68 -17.10
C LEU A 88 -1.93 3.19 -18.31
N CYS A 89 -1.30 2.40 -19.19
CA CYS A 89 -1.95 1.83 -20.38
C CYS A 89 -2.53 0.42 -20.16
N ALA A 90 -2.33 -0.17 -18.98
CA ALA A 90 -2.96 -1.43 -18.62
C ALA A 90 -4.47 -1.23 -18.42
N ASN A 91 -5.26 -1.64 -19.42
CA ASN A 91 -6.72 -1.77 -19.33
C ASN A 91 -7.12 -3.04 -18.59
#